data_AF-A0A9E4IEH6-F1
#
_entry.id   AF-A0A9E4IEH6-F1
#
_cell.length_a   1.000
_cell.length_b   1.000
_cell.length_c   1.000
_cell.angle_alpha   90.00
_cell.angle_beta   90.00
_cell.angle_gamma   90.00
#
_symmetry.space_group_name_H-M   'P 1'
#
loop_
_entity.id
_entity.type
_entity.pdbx_description
1 polymer ?
#
loop_
_entity_poly.entity_id
_entity_poly.type
_entity_poly.pdbx_seq_one_letter_code
_entity_poly.pdbx_strand_id
1 'polypeptide(L)'
;MLLVPCPNCGPRNSADLTLVGETGPRPDPSDVTPAAWRAYLYEEENPAGWTRERWFCRLGCQRFFVAERHRGENRFRNPPLGPSSEPSRRT
;
A
#
# COMPACT_ATOMS: atom_id res chain seq x y z
N MET A 1 -15.88 -7.62 -5.86
CA MET A 1 -15.22 -7.97 -4.58
C MET A 1 -13.86 -8.56 -4.91
N LEU A 2 -12.73 -7.96 -4.46
CA LEU A 2 -11.39 -8.42 -4.86
C LEU A 2 -10.87 -9.49 -3.89
N LEU A 3 -10.07 -10.42 -4.39
CA LEU A 3 -9.37 -11.42 -3.58
C LEU A 3 -7.90 -11.01 -3.43
N VAL A 4 -7.56 -10.45 -2.27
CA VAL A 4 -6.22 -9.92 -1.98
C VAL A 4 -5.38 -11.01 -1.30
N PRO A 5 -4.19 -11.35 -1.82
CA PRO A 5 -3.37 -12.40 -1.25
C PRO A 5 -2.60 -11.88 -0.03
N CYS A 6 -3.10 -12.09 1.19
CA CYS A 6 -2.36 -11.72 2.40
C CYS A 6 -1.25 -12.77 2.64
N PRO A 7 0.03 -12.36 2.80
CA PRO A 7 1.14 -13.31 3.04
C PRO A 7 0.98 -14.17 4.29
N ASN A 8 0.24 -13.68 5.29
CA ASN A 8 0.06 -14.36 6.58
C ASN A 8 -1.26 -15.14 6.67
N CYS A 9 -2.31 -14.67 6.00
CA CYS A 9 -3.66 -15.22 6.13
C CYS A 9 -4.15 -15.95 4.88
N GLY A 10 -3.37 -15.95 3.80
CA GLY A 10 -3.79 -16.40 2.49
C GLY A 10 -4.73 -15.41 1.78
N PRO A 11 -5.36 -15.84 0.67
CA PRO A 11 -6.31 -15.02 -0.08
C PRO A 11 -7.51 -14.61 0.77
N ARG A 12 -7.80 -13.30 0.80
CA ARG A 12 -8.86 -12.69 1.61
C ARG A 12 -9.68 -11.72 0.80
N ASN A 13 -10.92 -11.51 1.21
CA ASN A 13 -11.80 -10.55 0.55
C ASN A 13 -11.29 -9.13 0.81
N SER A 14 -11.30 -8.24 -0.19
CA SER A 14 -10.91 -6.84 -0.02
C SER A 14 -11.62 -6.12 1.12
N ALA A 15 -12.83 -6.53 1.49
CA ALA A 15 -13.55 -5.98 2.65
C ALA A 15 -12.87 -6.29 4.00
N ASP A 16 -12.08 -7.37 4.08
CA ASP A 16 -11.28 -7.73 5.25
C ASP A 16 -10.00 -6.89 5.37
N LEU A 17 -9.67 -6.11 4.33
CA LEU A 17 -8.45 -5.33 4.22
C LEU A 17 -8.75 -3.84 4.01
N THR A 18 -7.74 -3.02 4.24
CA THR A 18 -7.75 -1.59 3.94
C THR A 18 -6.61 -1.29 2.98
N LEU A 19 -6.93 -0.71 1.83
CA LEU A 19 -5.94 -0.15 0.92
C LEU A 19 -5.43 1.16 1.55
N VAL A 20 -4.12 1.24 1.77
CA VAL A 20 -3.45 2.41 2.38
C VAL A 20 -2.98 3.39 1.32
N GLY A 21 -2.79 2.92 0.08
CA GLY A 21 -2.27 3.70 -1.04
C GLY A 21 -0.84 3.34 -1.40
N GLU A 22 -0.28 4.13 -2.30
CA GLU A 22 1.17 4.23 -2.52
C GLU A 22 1.74 5.03 -1.36
N THR A 23 2.94 4.71 -0.87
CA THR A 23 3.56 5.58 0.13
C THR A 23 5.05 5.49 -0.02
N GLY A 24 5.65 6.58 -0.48
CA GLY A 24 7.08 6.79 -0.45
C GLY A 24 7.58 7.15 0.95
N PRO A 25 8.91 7.25 1.12
CA PRO A 25 9.51 7.69 2.37
C PRO A 25 9.04 9.10 2.72
N ARG A 26 8.72 9.32 3.99
CA ARG A 26 8.37 10.65 4.48
C ARG A 26 9.62 11.55 4.47
N PRO A 27 9.59 12.72 3.81
CA PRO A 27 10.69 13.67 3.88
C PRO A 27 10.84 14.24 5.31
N ASP A 28 12.05 14.68 5.66
CA ASP A 28 12.31 15.33 6.94
C ASP A 28 11.58 16.69 6.98
N PRO A 29 10.68 16.94 7.95
CA PRO A 29 9.97 18.21 8.05
C PRO A 29 10.88 19.43 8.22
N SER A 30 12.12 19.23 8.73
CA SER A 30 13.09 20.30 8.96
C SER A 30 13.94 20.64 7.74
N ASP A 31 13.96 19.79 6.72
CA ASP A 31 14.84 19.90 5.55
C ASP A 31 14.07 19.61 4.24
N VAL A 32 12.89 20.23 4.10
CA VAL A 32 12.04 20.05 2.92
C VAL A 32 11.40 21.36 2.51
N THR A 33 11.35 21.62 1.20
CA THR A 33 10.66 22.79 0.68
C THR A 33 9.14 22.62 0.84
N PRO A 34 8.36 23.71 1.00
CA PRO A 34 6.90 23.63 1.04
C PRO A 34 6.30 22.92 -0.19
N ALA A 35 6.92 23.07 -1.37
CA ALA A 35 6.50 22.39 -2.60
C ALA A 35 6.71 20.87 -2.51
N ALA A 36 7.88 20.42 -2.07
CA ALA A 36 8.16 19.00 -1.87
C ALA A 36 7.31 18.39 -0.75
N TRP A 37 7.02 19.15 0.31
CA TRP A 37 6.11 18.74 1.37
C TRP A 37 4.67 18.54 0.86
N ARG A 38 4.19 19.48 0.05
CA ARG A 38 2.88 19.38 -0.61
C ARG A 38 2.81 18.15 -1.51
N ALA A 39 3.83 17.91 -2.32
CA ALA A 39 3.89 16.74 -3.19
C ALA A 39 3.80 15.45 -2.38
N TYR A 40 4.58 15.33 -1.30
CA TYR A 40 4.51 14.17 -0.40
C TYR A 40 3.13 13.95 0.24
N LEU A 41 2.39 15.01 0.56
CA LEU A 41 1.09 14.90 1.22
C LEU A 41 -0.08 14.58 0.26
N TYR A 42 0.01 15.01 -1.00
CA TYR A 42 -1.16 15.07 -1.88
C TYR A 42 -0.94 14.52 -3.28
N GLU A 43 0.30 14.36 -3.72
CA GLU A 43 0.60 13.86 -5.06
C GLU A 43 0.86 12.35 -5.00
N GLU A 44 0.32 11.65 -5.98
CA GLU A 44 0.46 10.20 -6.17
C GLU A 44 0.68 9.96 -7.66
N GLU A 45 1.49 8.95 -8.04
CA GLU A 45 1.79 8.70 -9.45
C GLU A 45 0.54 8.22 -10.21
N ASN A 46 -0.30 7.45 -9.52
CA ASN A 46 -1.54 6.86 -10.03
C ASN A 46 -1.48 6.22 -11.46
N PRO A 47 -0.43 5.44 -11.84
CA PRO A 47 -0.41 4.78 -13.13
C PRO A 47 -1.57 3.81 -13.39
N ALA A 48 -2.11 3.86 -14.61
CA ALA A 48 -3.05 2.89 -15.16
C ALA A 48 -2.33 1.59 -15.59
N GLY A 49 -1.74 0.90 -14.61
CA GLY A 49 -0.93 -0.29 -14.87
C GLY A 49 -0.58 -1.06 -13.60
N TRP A 50 0.51 -1.82 -13.65
CA TRP A 50 1.07 -2.50 -12.47
C TRP A 50 1.55 -1.48 -11.45
N THR A 51 0.98 -1.54 -10.26
CA THR A 51 1.24 -0.59 -9.17
C THR A 51 1.53 -1.35 -7.89
N ARG A 52 2.51 -0.88 -7.11
CA ARG A 52 2.77 -1.37 -5.76
C ARG A 52 1.87 -0.66 -4.77
N GLU A 53 1.00 -1.42 -4.15
CA GLU A 53 0.01 -0.91 -3.20
C GLU A 53 0.29 -1.47 -1.82
N ARG A 54 0.15 -0.62 -0.80
CA ARG A 54 0.22 -1.06 0.59
C ARG A 54 -1.16 -1.40 1.12
N TRP A 55 -1.28 -2.57 1.73
CA TRP A 55 -2.52 -3.12 2.27
C TRP A 55 -2.37 -3.41 3.76
N PHE A 56 -3.45 -3.21 4.51
CA PHE A 56 -3.55 -3.57 5.93
C PHE A 56 -4.64 -4.64 6.13
N CYS A 57 -4.28 -5.78 6.72
CA CYS A 57 -5.21 -6.88 6.97
C CYS A 57 -6.02 -6.65 8.26
N ARG A 58 -7.05 -5.79 8.18
CA ARG A 58 -7.84 -5.30 9.33
C ARG A 58 -8.58 -6.41 10.07
N LEU A 59 -9.24 -7.32 9.36
CA LEU A 59 -10.01 -8.44 9.94
C LEU A 59 -9.23 -9.76 9.94
N GLY A 60 -7.90 -9.70 10.04
CA GLY A 60 -7.01 -10.86 10.02
C GLY A 60 -5.74 -10.64 10.86
N CYS A 61 -4.57 -10.79 10.26
CA CYS A 61 -3.29 -10.73 10.99
C CYS A 61 -2.87 -9.33 11.48
N GLN A 62 -3.63 -8.27 11.13
CA GLN A 62 -3.35 -6.89 11.54
C GLN A 62 -1.94 -6.41 11.15
N ARG A 63 -1.42 -6.90 10.03
CA ARG A 63 -0.12 -6.50 9.48
C ARG A 63 -0.29 -5.74 8.17
N PHE A 64 0.68 -4.86 7.92
CA PHE A 64 0.88 -4.22 6.63
C PHE A 64 1.68 -5.14 5.72
N PHE A 65 1.38 -5.11 4.43
CA PHE A 65 2.14 -5.77 3.37
C PHE A 65 1.99 -4.99 2.07
N VAL A 66 2.85 -5.30 1.09
CA VAL A 66 2.79 -4.69 -0.24
C VAL A 66 2.31 -5.74 -1.24
N ALA A 67 1.41 -5.34 -2.15
CA ALA A 67 0.99 -6.20 -3.26
C ALA A 67 1.11 -5.42 -4.57
N GLU A 68 1.55 -6.08 -5.63
CA GLU A 68 1.49 -5.51 -6.97
C GLU A 68 0.14 -5.83 -7.60
N ARG A 69 -0.66 -4.79 -7.88
CA ARG A 69 -1.97 -4.90 -8.52
C ARG A 69 -1.97 -4.12 -9.82
N HIS A 70 -2.56 -4.70 -10.86
CA HIS A 70 -2.86 -4.00 -12.10
C HIS A 70 -4.13 -3.17 -11.91
N ARG A 71 -4.03 -1.83 -11.89
CA ARG A 71 -5.17 -0.96 -11.55
C ARG A 71 -6.31 -0.95 -12.56
N GLY A 72 -6.06 -1.30 -13.82
CA GLY A 72 -7.10 -1.43 -14.84
C GLY A 72 -7.79 -2.81 -14.88
N GLU A 73 -7.08 -3.87 -14.52
CA GLU A 73 -7.58 -5.26 -14.63
C GLU A 73 -7.96 -5.85 -13.26
N ASN A 74 -7.56 -5.20 -12.18
CA ASN A 74 -7.66 -5.70 -10.80
C ASN A 74 -6.95 -7.03 -10.55
N ARG A 75 -5.94 -7.37 -11.36
CA ARG A 75 -5.14 -8.59 -11.20
C ARG A 75 -3.98 -8.36 -10.23
N PHE A 76 -3.76 -9.30 -9.31
CA PHE A 76 -2.59 -9.31 -8.44
C PHE A 76 -1.46 -10.15 -9.04
N ARG A 77 -0.21 -9.70 -8.86
CA ARG A 77 0.99 -10.54 -9.05
C ARG A 77 1.21 -11.41 -7.81
N ASN A 78 1.68 -12.63 -8.03
CA ASN A 78 1.95 -13.62 -6.99
C ASN A 78 3.44 -14.01 -7.01
N PRO A 79 4.12 -14.14 -5.87
CA PRO A 79 3.67 -13.85 -4.51
C PRO A 79 3.51 -12.35 -4.22
N PRO A 80 2.66 -11.97 -3.25
CA PRO A 80 2.64 -10.62 -2.71
C PRO A 80 4.03 -10.30 -2.16
N LEU A 81 4.47 -9.05 -2.34
CA LEU A 81 5.71 -8.58 -1.76
C LEU A 81 5.57 -8.66 -0.22
N GLY A 82 6.63 -9.07 0.46
CA GLY A 82 6.61 -9.39 1.89
C GLY A 82 6.20 -8.22 2.80
N PRO A 83 6.51 -8.28 4.11
CA PRO A 83 6.18 -7.20 5.03
C PRO A 83 6.72 -5.86 4.48
N SER A 84 5.89 -4.81 4.49
CA SER A 84 6.36 -3.48 4.10
C SER A 84 7.49 -3.07 5.05
N SER A 85 8.67 -2.74 4.53
CA SER A 85 9.82 -2.27 5.32
C SER A 85 9.55 -0.94 6.05
N GLU A 86 8.45 -0.27 5.72
CA GLU A 86 8.01 0.96 6.38
C GLU A 86 7.36 0.65 7.74
N PRO A 87 7.83 1.23 8.86
CA PRO A 87 7.20 1.02 10.16
C PRO A 87 5.73 1.46 10.15
N SER A 88 4.87 0.59 10.68
CA SER A 88 3.46 0.86 10.93
C SER A 88 3.34 2.14 11.78
N ARG A 89 2.94 3.25 11.13
CA ARG A 89 2.63 4.50 11.82
C ARG A 89 1.32 4.31 12.60
N ARG A 90 1.41 4.13 13.91
CA ARG A 90 0.28 4.25 14.83
C ARG A 90 0.43 5.60 15.54
N THR A 91 -0.25 6.62 15.03
CA THR A 91 -0.51 7.90 15.71
C THR A 91 -1.83 8.42 15.18
#